data_AF-A0A6N7LNW4-F1
#
_entry.id   AF-A0A6N7LNW4-F1
#
_cell.length_a   1.000
_cell.length_b   1.000
_cell.length_c   1.000
_cell.angle_alpha   90.00
_cell.angle_beta   90.00
_cell.angle_gamma   90.00
#
_symmetry.space_group_name_H-M   'P 1'
#
loop_
_entity.id
_entity.type
_entity.pdbx_description
1 polymer ?
#
loop_
_entity_poly.entity_id
_entity_poly.type
_entity_poly.pdbx_seq_one_letter_code
_entity_poly.pdbx_strand_id
1 'polypeptide(L)'
;MKIWYAGDKSKALCEKCRKVVTTTFDYHDVPFESGIGVAKQIMAATCDECGTVVAIAPQSTPAIRVAREIASQKRGGSSSEVEKLARYPRQSVFR
;
A
#
# COMPACT_ATOMS: atom_id res chain seq x y z
N MET A 1 -9.42 -5.64 16.45
CA MET A 1 -8.52 -5.06 15.43
C MET A 1 -8.16 -3.64 15.87
N LYS A 2 -6.88 -3.24 15.80
CA LYS A 2 -6.48 -1.84 15.98
C LYS A 2 -6.45 -1.17 14.61
N ILE A 3 -7.10 -0.02 14.47
CA ILE A 3 -7.03 0.82 13.27
C ILE A 3 -5.83 1.75 13.45
N TRP A 4 -5.03 1.91 12.39
CA TRP A 4 -3.89 2.82 12.38
C TRP A 4 -4.19 4.05 11.55
N TYR A 5 -3.73 5.20 12.02
CA TYR A 5 -3.84 6.48 11.35
C TYR A 5 -2.46 6.99 10.91
N ALA A 6 -2.44 7.89 9.94
CA ALA A 6 -1.21 8.57 9.55
C ALA A 6 -0.66 9.38 10.74
N GLY A 7 0.64 9.27 10.99
CA GLY A 7 1.32 9.83 12.15
C GLY A 7 1.34 8.92 13.39
N ASP A 8 0.65 7.78 13.38
CA ASP A 8 0.74 6.83 14.49
C ASP A 8 2.16 6.27 14.61
N LYS A 9 2.67 6.18 15.84
CA LYS A 9 3.97 5.59 16.13
C LYS A 9 3.83 4.17 16.64
N SER A 10 4.72 3.30 16.18
CA SER A 10 4.86 1.94 16.69
C SER A 10 6.34 1.57 16.80
N LYS A 11 6.63 0.39 17.37
CA LYS A 11 7.98 -0.16 17.44
C LYS A 11 8.03 -1.43 16.62
N ALA A 12 8.98 -1.53 15.72
CA ALA A 12 9.17 -2.70 14.87
C ALA A 12 10.66 -3.04 14.76
N LEU A 13 10.94 -4.30 14.42
CA LEU A 13 12.29 -4.73 14.09
C LEU A 13 12.59 -4.29 12.65
N CYS A 14 13.65 -3.51 12.44
CA CYS A 14 14.10 -3.15 11.10
C CYS A 14 15.16 -4.14 10.62
N GLU A 15 14.94 -4.77 9.47
CA GLU A 15 15.91 -5.72 8.89
C GLU A 15 17.22 -5.03 8.47
N LYS A 16 17.17 -3.78 8.00
CA LYS A 16 18.38 -3.01 7.66
C LYS A 16 19.20 -2.60 8.88
N CYS A 17 18.54 -2.09 9.91
CA CYS A 17 19.22 -1.62 11.13
C CYS A 17 19.53 -2.76 12.10
N ARG A 18 18.90 -3.93 11.93
CA ARG A 18 18.99 -5.13 12.79
C ARG A 18 18.71 -4.85 14.28
N LYS A 19 17.83 -3.89 14.55
CA LYS A 19 17.42 -3.50 15.90
C LYS A 19 15.97 -3.04 15.93
N VAL A 20 15.39 -3.00 17.12
CA VAL A 20 14.05 -2.47 17.34
C VAL A 20 14.11 -0.96 17.23
N VAL A 21 13.38 -0.41 16.27
CA VAL A 21 13.32 1.02 15.96
C VAL A 21 11.91 1.55 16.17
N THR A 22 11.80 2.85 16.35
CA THR A 22 10.51 3.54 16.27
C THR A 22 10.16 3.72 14.80
N THR A 23 8.88 3.52 14.50
CA THR A 23 8.35 3.59 13.16
C THR A 23 7.12 4.45 13.14
N THR A 24 6.99 5.28 12.11
CA THR A 24 5.83 6.13 11.90
C THR A 24 4.98 5.57 10.76
N PHE A 25 3.69 5.40 11.00
CA PHE A 25 2.73 5.03 9.97
C PHE A 25 2.40 6.23 9.10
N ASP A 26 2.54 6.06 7.79
CA ASP A 26 2.10 7.04 6.81
C ASP A 26 1.66 6.33 5.52
N TYR A 27 1.06 7.10 4.61
CA TYR A 27 0.69 6.61 3.30
C TYR A 27 1.88 6.67 2.36
N HIS A 28 2.29 5.50 1.87
CA HIS A 28 3.39 5.35 0.94
C HIS A 28 2.96 4.61 -0.32
N ASP A 29 3.60 4.97 -1.44
CA ASP A 29 3.53 4.22 -2.67
C ASP A 29 4.67 3.18 -2.67
N VAL A 30 4.32 1.90 -2.54
CA VAL A 30 5.29 0.81 -2.39
C VAL A 30 5.39 0.06 -3.72
N PRO A 31 6.55 0.11 -4.41
CA PRO A 31 6.76 -0.70 -5.61
C PRO A 31 6.87 -2.18 -5.24
N PHE A 32 6.33 -3.05 -6.09
CA PHE A 32 6.53 -4.50 -5.90
C PHE A 32 7.96 -4.89 -6.28
N GLU A 33 8.54 -5.82 -5.54
CA GLU A 33 9.89 -6.36 -5.81
C GLU A 33 9.97 -7.01 -7.20
N SER A 34 8.85 -7.52 -7.72
CA SER A 34 8.75 -8.05 -9.08
C SER A 34 8.93 -6.99 -10.19
N GLY A 35 9.12 -5.70 -9.85
CA GLY A 35 9.33 -4.59 -10.78
C GLY A 35 8.10 -4.18 -11.58
N ILE A 36 7.01 -4.94 -11.49
CA ILE A 36 5.76 -4.72 -12.22
C ILE A 36 4.68 -4.34 -11.22
N GLY A 37 4.26 -3.08 -11.27
CA GLY A 37 3.20 -2.53 -10.43
C GLY A 37 3.69 -1.81 -9.18
N VAL A 38 2.89 -0.84 -8.75
CA VAL A 38 3.10 -0.05 -7.54
C VAL A 38 1.80 -0.07 -6.76
N ALA A 39 1.87 -0.45 -5.49
CA ALA A 39 0.75 -0.36 -4.57
C ALA A 39 0.69 1.09 -4.06
N LYS A 40 -0.31 1.83 -4.53
CA LYS A 40 -0.49 3.24 -4.16
C LYS A 40 -1.31 3.38 -2.88
N GLN A 41 -1.05 4.45 -2.12
CA GLN A 41 -1.84 4.80 -0.92
C GLN A 41 -1.91 3.66 0.10
N ILE A 42 -0.78 2.99 0.33
CA ILE A 42 -0.66 1.91 1.30
C ILE A 42 -0.24 2.50 2.64
N MET A 43 -1.00 2.16 3.70
CA MET A 43 -0.60 2.50 5.06
C MET A 43 0.55 1.59 5.49
N ALA A 44 1.74 2.18 5.58
CA ALA A 44 2.95 1.46 5.93
C ALA A 44 3.72 2.20 7.02
N ALA A 45 4.30 1.43 7.93
CA ALA A 45 5.21 1.92 8.95
C ALA A 45 6.62 2.01 8.38
N THR A 46 7.19 3.19 8.46
CA THR A 46 8.54 3.50 7.99
C THR A 46 9.48 3.66 9.17
N CYS A 47 10.69 3.12 9.07
CA CYS A 47 11.73 3.29 10.08
C CYS A 47 12.16 4.76 10.17
N ASP A 48 12.08 5.36 11.35
CA ASP A 48 12.46 6.76 11.56
C ASP A 48 13.99 6.97 11.40
N GLU A 49 14.80 5.91 11.46
CA GLU A 49 16.27 6.01 11.31
C GLU A 49 16.75 5.87 9.86
N CYS A 50 16.18 4.93 9.10
CA CYS A 50 16.67 4.60 7.75
C CYS A 50 15.64 4.85 6.64
N GLY A 51 14.43 5.28 6.98
CA GLY A 51 13.37 5.59 6.02
C GLY A 51 12.85 4.37 5.24
N THR A 52 13.19 3.15 5.65
CA THR A 52 12.73 1.93 4.97
C THR A 52 11.40 1.47 5.54
N VAL A 53 10.47 1.07 4.66
CA VAL A 53 9.20 0.45 5.04
C VAL A 53 9.48 -0.88 5.74
N VAL A 54 8.98 -1.03 6.97
CA VAL A 54 9.26 -2.18 7.84
C VAL A 54 8.01 -2.95 8.23
N ALA A 55 6.83 -2.32 8.18
CA ALA A 55 5.57 -3.04 8.36
C ALA A 55 4.46 -2.42 7.52
N ILE A 56 3.48 -3.23 7.13
CA ILE A 56 2.29 -2.78 6.41
C ILE A 56 1.08 -3.04 7.30
N ALA A 57 0.22 -2.05 7.40
CA ALA A 57 -0.94 -2.13 8.26
C ALA A 57 -2.01 -3.07 7.64
N PRO A 58 -2.69 -3.92 8.44
CA PRO A 58 -3.63 -4.92 7.91
C PRO A 58 -4.75 -4.33 7.03
N GLN A 59 -5.18 -3.10 7.30
CA GLN A 59 -6.21 -2.40 6.53
C GLN A 59 -5.82 -2.15 5.07
N SER A 60 -4.53 -2.18 4.74
CA SER A 60 -4.04 -1.95 3.39
C SER A 60 -3.83 -3.25 2.59
N THR A 61 -4.04 -4.41 3.20
CA THR A 61 -3.97 -5.73 2.52
C THR A 61 -4.90 -5.81 1.29
N PRO A 62 -6.16 -5.35 1.34
CA PRO A 62 -7.03 -5.37 0.16
C PRO A 62 -6.51 -4.52 -1.00
N ALA A 63 -5.97 -3.33 -0.70
CA ALA A 63 -5.40 -2.43 -1.70
C ALA A 63 -4.17 -3.03 -2.39
N ILE A 64 -3.32 -3.71 -1.63
CA ILE A 64 -2.16 -4.44 -2.16
C ILE A 64 -2.61 -5.56 -3.10
N ARG A 65 -3.64 -6.33 -2.72
CA ARG A 65 -4.17 -7.40 -3.58
C ARG A 65 -4.65 -6.87 -4.93
N VAL A 66 -5.44 -5.79 -4.92
CA VAL A 66 -5.92 -5.13 -6.14
C VAL A 66 -4.75 -4.63 -6.99
N ALA A 67 -3.75 -3.99 -6.37
CA ALA A 67 -2.56 -3.53 -7.09
C ALA A 67 -1.77 -4.68 -7.74
N ARG A 68 -1.69 -5.85 -7.08
CA ARG A 68 -1.08 -7.05 -7.66
C ARG A 68 -1.87 -7.62 -8.84
N GLU A 69 -3.21 -7.64 -8.73
CA GLU A 69 -4.09 -8.09 -9.82
C GLU A 69 -3.91 -7.22 -11.06
N ILE A 70 -3.96 -5.89 -10.90
CA ILE A 70 -3.73 -4.92 -11.99
C ILE A 70 -2.34 -5.09 -12.59
N ALA A 71 -1.31 -5.28 -11.76
CA ALA A 71 0.06 -5.50 -12.21
C ALA A 71 0.21 -6.79 -13.03
N SER A 72 -0.48 -7.85 -12.62
CA SER A 72 -0.49 -9.13 -13.34
C SER A 72 -1.23 -9.07 -14.67
N GLN A 73 -2.35 -8.33 -14.75
CA GLN A 73 -3.14 -8.15 -15.97
C GLN A 73 -2.38 -7.36 -17.05
N LYS A 74 -1.50 -6.43 -16.66
CA LYS A 74 -0.65 -5.67 -17.60
C LYS A 74 0.36 -6.53 -18.37
N ARG A 75 0.56 -7.81 -18.02
CA ARG A 75 1.40 -8.75 -18.79
C ARG A 75 0.72 -9.37 -20.01
N GLY A 76 -0.59 -9.15 -20.23
CA GLY A 76 -1.36 -9.91 -21.23
C GLY A 76 -2.32 -9.13 -22.13
N GLY A 77 -2.25 -7.80 -22.22
CA GLY A 77 -3.24 -7.04 -23.00
C GLY A 77 -2.71 -5.73 -23.53
N SER A 78 -2.63 -5.66 -24.85
CA SER A 78 -2.56 -4.42 -25.64
C SER A 78 -3.53 -3.37 -25.12
N SER A 79 -3.03 -2.13 -25.05
CA SER A 79 -3.77 -0.87 -25.02
C SER A 79 -5.15 -0.90 -25.71
N SER A 80 -6.24 -1.20 -25.00
CA SER A 80 -7.61 -0.84 -25.46
C SER A 80 -8.74 -0.90 -24.41
N GLU A 81 -8.51 -1.29 -23.14
CA GLU A 81 -9.61 -1.45 -22.17
C GLU A 81 -9.50 -0.61 -20.89
N VAL A 82 -8.53 0.30 -20.83
CA VAL A 82 -8.35 1.21 -19.67
C VAL A 82 -9.48 2.26 -19.56
N GLU A 83 -10.31 2.40 -20.60
CA GLU A 83 -11.38 3.42 -20.65
C GLU A 83 -12.74 2.98 -20.08
N LYS A 84 -12.87 1.75 -19.53
CA LYS A 84 -14.18 1.27 -19.02
C LYS A 84 -14.36 1.20 -17.51
N LEU A 85 -13.31 1.44 -16.70
CA LEU A 85 -13.40 1.47 -15.23
C LEU A 85 -13.53 2.88 -14.61
N ALA A 86 -13.55 3.94 -15.44
CA ALA A 86 -13.93 5.29 -15.01
C ALA A 86 -15.47 5.46 -14.80
N ARG A 87 -16.23 4.37 -14.84
CA ARG A 87 -17.68 4.32 -14.65
C ARG A 87 -18.06 3.57 -13.37
N TYR A 88 -17.46 3.92 -12.24
CA TYR A 88 -18.09 3.64 -10.94
C TYR A 88 -18.84 4.91 -10.52
N PRO A 89 -20.19 4.90 -10.57
CA PRO A 89 -20.97 6.07 -10.21
C PRO A 89 -20.86 6.34 -8.70
N ARG A 90 -20.64 7.60 -8.35
CA ARG A 90 -21.01 8.18 -7.04
C ARG A 90 -22.49 7.85 -6.77
N GLN A 91 -22.79 7.01 -5.77
CA GLN A 91 -24.05 7.01 -5.03
C GLN A 91 -23.70 6.61 -3.59
N SER A 92 -23.72 7.43 -2.54
CA SER A 92 -24.72 8.39 -2.05
C SER A 92 -26.12 7.80 -1.89
N VAL A 93 -26.31 6.86 -0.96
CA VAL A 93 -27.58 6.74 -0.21
C VAL A 93 -27.30 6.18 1.20
N PHE A 94 -27.32 7.05 2.19
CA PHE A 94 -27.69 6.68 3.57
C PHE A 94 -28.59 7.80 4.08
N ARG A 95 -29.87 7.74 3.70
CA ARG A 95 -30.99 8.23 4.52
C ARG A 95 -32.29 7.65 3.99
#